data_AF-A0A1A2DAJ3-F1
#
_entry.id   AF-A0A1A2DAJ3-F1
#
_cell.length_a   1.000
_cell.length_b   1.000
_cell.length_c   1.000
_cell.angle_alpha   90.00
_cell.angle_beta   90.00
_cell.angle_gamma   90.00
#
_symmetry.space_group_name_H-M   'P 1'
#
loop_
_entity.id
_entity.type
_entity.pdbx_description
1 polymer ?
#
loop_
_entity_poly.entity_id
_entity_poly.type
_entity_poly.pdbx_seq_one_letter_code
_entity_poly.pdbx_strand_id
1 'polypeptide(L)'
;MSNPPKPFEVHESGAYLHGTKADLAVGDLLVPGRPSNFEDGRISNHVYITQTLDAATWGAEMAQGEGRGRIYIVEPLGVVEDDPNVTDKKLPGNPTRSYRTREPVRIVGEITDWVGHPPEQLQAMLDGLEDLRRRGLAVIYD
;
A
#
# COMPACT_ATOMS: atom_id res chain seq x y z
N MET A 1 -17.79 -0.78 -16.45
CA MET A 1 -17.38 0.25 -15.47
C MET A 1 -16.84 -0.50 -14.28
N SER A 2 -15.58 -0.31 -13.92
CA SER A 2 -15.04 -0.93 -12.70
C SER A 2 -15.70 -0.29 -11.48
N ASN A 3 -16.14 -1.10 -10.53
CA ASN A 3 -16.69 -0.62 -9.28
C ASN A 3 -15.55 -0.20 -8.34
N PRO A 4 -15.80 0.71 -7.38
CA PRO A 4 -14.83 1.00 -6.32
C PRO A 4 -14.41 -0.29 -5.60
N PRO A 5 -13.15 -0.38 -5.15
CA PRO A 5 -12.69 -1.56 -4.45
C PRO A 5 -13.51 -1.76 -3.17
N LYS A 6 -13.66 -3.03 -2.77
CA LYS A 6 -14.37 -3.40 -1.56
C LYS A 6 -13.36 -3.73 -0.45
N PRO A 7 -13.52 -3.15 0.74
CA PRO A 7 -12.66 -3.47 1.87
C PRO A 7 -12.65 -4.97 2.18
N PHE A 8 -11.46 -5.50 2.45
CA PHE A 8 -11.22 -6.89 2.88
C PHE A 8 -11.56 -7.98 1.83
N GLU A 9 -11.96 -7.60 0.62
CA GLU A 9 -12.15 -8.54 -0.49
C GLU A 9 -10.78 -8.87 -1.09
N VAL A 10 -10.40 -10.15 -0.99
CA VAL A 10 -9.15 -10.66 -1.59
C VAL A 10 -9.28 -10.58 -3.11
N HIS A 11 -8.24 -10.04 -3.76
CA HIS A 11 -8.19 -9.98 -5.21
C HIS A 11 -8.28 -11.38 -5.82
N GLU A 12 -9.04 -11.56 -6.90
CA GLU A 12 -9.36 -12.86 -7.48
C GLU A 12 -8.11 -13.68 -7.89
N SER A 13 -7.02 -13.01 -8.23
CA SER A 13 -5.75 -13.67 -8.59
C SER A 13 -5.00 -14.26 -7.39
N GLY A 14 -5.30 -13.82 -6.17
CA GLY A 14 -4.51 -14.12 -4.97
C GLY A 14 -3.09 -13.53 -4.97
N ALA A 15 -2.74 -12.71 -5.97
CA ALA A 15 -1.41 -12.15 -6.11
C ALA A 15 -1.15 -11.04 -5.09
N TYR A 16 0.13 -10.74 -4.86
CA TYR A 16 0.51 -9.55 -4.11
C TYR A 16 0.47 -8.31 -4.99
N LEU A 17 -0.03 -7.24 -4.42
CA LEU A 17 -0.24 -5.95 -5.04
C LEU A 17 0.59 -4.89 -4.30
N HIS A 18 1.15 -3.94 -5.04
CA HIS A 18 1.88 -2.80 -4.53
C HIS A 18 1.35 -1.51 -5.14
N GLY A 19 0.70 -0.68 -4.32
CA GLY A 19 0.23 0.65 -4.71
C GLY A 19 1.33 1.71 -4.51
N THR A 20 1.61 2.50 -5.54
CA THR A 20 2.65 3.55 -5.49
C THR A 20 2.43 4.63 -6.54
N LYS A 21 3.16 5.75 -6.47
CA LYS A 21 3.32 6.72 -7.57
C LYS A 21 4.62 6.54 -8.35
N ALA A 22 5.51 5.63 -7.92
CA ALA A 22 6.73 5.34 -8.66
C ALA A 22 6.41 4.77 -10.05
N ASP A 23 7.13 5.25 -11.06
CA ASP A 23 7.03 4.77 -12.43
C ASP A 23 7.96 3.56 -12.63
N LEU A 24 7.40 2.37 -12.43
CA LEU A 24 8.09 1.07 -12.53
C LEU A 24 7.62 0.30 -13.76
N ALA A 25 8.50 -0.54 -14.29
CA ALA A 25 8.23 -1.45 -15.40
C ALA A 25 8.26 -2.92 -14.97
N VAL A 26 7.60 -3.78 -15.73
CA VAL A 26 7.70 -5.24 -15.56
C VAL A 26 9.16 -5.67 -15.70
N GLY A 27 9.64 -6.47 -14.74
CA GLY A 27 11.03 -6.89 -14.62
C GLY A 27 11.83 -6.09 -13.60
N ASP A 28 11.37 -4.91 -13.19
CA ASP A 28 12.05 -4.11 -12.18
C ASP A 28 12.07 -4.80 -10.81
N LEU A 29 13.12 -4.50 -10.04
CA LEU A 29 13.24 -4.88 -8.64
C LEU A 29 13.01 -3.65 -7.76
N LEU A 30 11.92 -3.70 -6.99
CA LEU A 30 11.67 -2.72 -5.95
C LEU A 30 12.34 -3.21 -4.66
N VAL A 31 13.35 -2.46 -4.20
CA VAL A 31 14.12 -2.73 -2.99
C VAL A 31 13.64 -1.84 -1.83
N PRO A 32 13.75 -2.31 -0.57
CA PRO A 32 13.59 -1.45 0.60
C PRO A 32 14.62 -0.31 0.64
N GLY A 33 14.46 0.63 1.59
CA GLY A 33 15.36 1.78 1.75
C GLY A 33 14.89 3.04 1.02
N ARG A 34 13.59 3.13 0.67
CA ARG A 34 12.97 4.31 0.06
C ARG A 34 12.39 5.24 1.13
N PRO A 35 12.22 6.55 0.86
CA PRO A 35 11.51 7.45 1.77
C PRO A 35 10.10 6.95 2.10
N SER A 36 9.67 7.12 3.35
CA SER A 36 8.32 6.77 3.80
C SER A 36 7.26 7.66 3.14
N ASN A 37 6.08 7.10 2.87
CA ASN A 37 4.93 7.86 2.39
C ASN A 37 4.22 8.67 3.50
N PHE A 38 4.47 8.35 4.77
CA PHE A 38 3.65 8.81 5.89
C PHE A 38 4.39 9.69 6.90
N GLU A 39 5.73 9.66 6.92
CA GLU A 39 6.59 10.48 7.79
C GLU A 39 7.82 10.98 7.04
N ASP A 40 7.95 12.31 6.98
CA ASP A 40 9.05 12.98 6.28
C ASP A 40 10.41 12.63 6.92
N GLY A 41 11.38 12.31 6.07
CA GLY A 41 12.75 11.97 6.50
C GLY A 41 12.93 10.53 7.00
N ARG A 42 11.86 9.75 7.21
CA ARG A 42 11.98 8.31 7.50
C ARG A 42 12.38 7.54 6.24
N ILE A 43 13.35 6.64 6.38
CA ILE A 43 13.68 5.64 5.38
C ILE A 43 12.99 4.33 5.75
N SER A 44 12.22 3.77 4.81
CA SER A 44 11.47 2.54 5.01
C SER A 44 12.37 1.30 4.94
N ASN A 45 12.35 0.47 5.98
CA ASN A 45 13.07 -0.79 6.08
C ASN A 45 12.43 -1.93 5.27
N HIS A 46 11.16 -1.77 4.88
CA HIS A 46 10.38 -2.79 4.19
C HIS A 46 9.77 -2.29 2.88
N VAL A 47 9.46 -3.22 1.99
CA VAL A 47 8.48 -3.05 0.92
C VAL A 47 7.12 -3.53 1.43
N TYR A 48 6.09 -2.70 1.30
CA TYR A 48 4.73 -3.00 1.71
C TYR A 48 3.90 -3.50 0.53
N ILE A 49 3.19 -4.61 0.72
CA ILE A 49 2.37 -5.28 -0.30
C ILE A 49 1.06 -5.77 0.31
N THR A 50 0.06 -6.09 -0.51
CA THR A 50 -1.24 -6.58 -0.03
C THR A 50 -1.88 -7.56 -1.00
N GLN A 51 -2.85 -8.35 -0.55
CA GLN A 51 -3.69 -9.19 -1.42
C GLN A 51 -5.10 -8.62 -1.63
N THR A 52 -5.41 -7.41 -1.14
CA THR A 52 -6.70 -6.75 -1.40
C THR A 52 -6.53 -5.55 -2.32
N LEU A 53 -7.45 -5.38 -3.28
CA LEU A 53 -7.39 -4.25 -4.21
C LEU A 53 -7.64 -2.91 -3.48
N ASP A 54 -8.48 -2.91 -2.45
CA ASP A 54 -8.77 -1.76 -1.60
C ASP A 54 -7.50 -1.19 -0.93
N ALA A 55 -6.72 -2.04 -0.26
CA ALA A 55 -5.47 -1.61 0.36
C ALA A 55 -4.41 -1.18 -0.67
N ALA A 56 -4.36 -1.82 -1.84
CA ALA A 56 -3.46 -1.42 -2.92
C ALA A 56 -3.85 -0.05 -3.49
N THR A 57 -5.14 0.23 -3.61
CA THR A 57 -5.70 1.52 -4.04
C THR A 57 -5.30 2.61 -3.06
N TRP A 58 -5.45 2.37 -1.75
CA TRP A 58 -4.96 3.27 -0.71
C TRP A 58 -3.47 3.56 -0.82
N GLY A 59 -2.64 2.54 -1.08
CA GLY A 59 -1.21 2.71 -1.31
C GLY A 59 -0.90 3.61 -2.52
N ALA A 60 -1.63 3.43 -3.62
CA ALA A 60 -1.44 4.22 -4.84
C ALA A 60 -1.88 5.69 -4.67
N GLU A 61 -2.98 5.94 -3.95
CA GLU A 61 -3.51 7.28 -3.72
C GLU A 61 -2.69 8.07 -2.71
N MET A 62 -2.25 7.42 -1.63
CA MET A 62 -1.52 8.06 -0.53
C MET A 62 0.00 8.10 -0.71
N ALA A 63 0.55 7.42 -1.72
CA ALA A 63 1.98 7.47 -1.99
C ALA A 63 2.46 8.92 -2.23
N GLN A 64 3.64 9.24 -1.71
CA GLN A 64 4.31 10.50 -1.96
C GLN A 64 4.93 10.51 -3.36
N GLY A 65 5.09 11.70 -3.92
CA GLY A 65 5.65 11.91 -5.26
C GLY A 65 4.64 12.45 -6.27
N GLU A 66 5.17 12.79 -7.42
CA GLU A 66 4.41 13.30 -8.56
C GLU A 66 3.85 12.17 -9.41
N GLY A 67 2.87 12.48 -10.27
CA GLY A 67 2.25 11.52 -11.17
C GLY A 67 1.03 10.81 -10.57
N ARG A 68 0.43 9.93 -11.39
CA ARG A 68 -0.76 9.17 -11.01
C ARG A 68 -0.37 7.98 -10.12
N GLY A 69 -1.29 7.59 -9.25
CA GLY A 69 -1.19 6.30 -8.56
C GLY A 69 -1.19 5.15 -9.56
N ARG A 70 -0.43 4.11 -9.24
CA ARG A 70 -0.29 2.86 -9.99
C ARG A 70 -0.37 1.68 -9.03
N ILE A 71 -0.89 0.55 -9.50
CA ILE A 71 -0.96 -0.69 -8.74
C ILE A 71 -0.22 -1.77 -9.53
N TYR A 72 0.85 -2.29 -8.95
CA TYR A 72 1.65 -3.33 -9.55
C TYR A 72 1.33 -4.70 -8.96
N ILE A 73 1.35 -5.74 -9.79
CA ILE A 73 1.40 -7.12 -9.34
C ILE A 73 2.87 -7.45 -9.09
N VAL A 74 3.16 -7.99 -7.91
CA VAL A 74 4.54 -8.21 -7.45
C VAL A 74 4.77 -9.62 -6.90
N GLU A 75 6.01 -10.09 -7.05
CA GLU A 75 6.49 -11.33 -6.45
C GLU A 75 7.59 -11.03 -5.42
N PRO A 76 7.36 -11.28 -4.12
CA PRO A 76 8.40 -11.18 -3.11
C PRO A 76 9.53 -12.17 -3.38
N LEU A 77 10.77 -11.71 -3.26
CA LEU A 77 11.94 -12.58 -3.40
C LEU A 77 12.35 -13.26 -2.10
N GLY A 78 11.62 -13.00 -1.01
CA GLY A 78 11.81 -13.70 0.24
C GLY A 78 10.65 -13.56 1.20
N VAL A 79 10.94 -13.59 2.51
CA VAL A 79 9.88 -13.78 3.51
C VAL A 79 8.99 -12.56 3.62
N VAL A 80 7.68 -12.81 3.69
CA VAL A 80 6.65 -11.80 3.98
C VAL A 80 6.09 -12.04 5.37
N GLU A 81 5.86 -10.96 6.10
CA GLU A 81 5.22 -10.96 7.42
C GLU A 81 4.02 -10.00 7.42
N ASP A 82 3.07 -10.20 8.33
CA ASP A 82 1.92 -9.32 8.49
C ASP A 82 2.36 -7.87 8.77
N ASP A 83 1.69 -6.90 8.15
CA ASP A 83 1.92 -5.48 8.42
C ASP A 83 1.37 -5.11 9.81
N PRO A 84 2.23 -4.76 10.79
CA PRO A 84 1.78 -4.42 12.14
C PRO A 84 1.00 -3.10 12.21
N ASN A 85 1.04 -2.25 11.18
CA ASN A 85 0.28 -1.00 11.14
C ASN A 85 -1.23 -1.23 10.99
N VAL A 86 -1.63 -2.39 10.44
CA VAL A 86 -3.03 -2.72 10.17
C VAL A 86 -3.46 -4.09 10.70
N THR A 87 -2.52 -4.86 11.27
CA THR A 87 -2.80 -6.15 11.92
C THR A 87 -3.00 -5.98 13.42
N ASP A 88 -4.09 -6.54 13.95
CA ASP A 88 -4.48 -6.44 15.37
C ASP A 88 -4.47 -4.99 15.90
N LYS A 89 -4.96 -4.08 15.05
CA LYS A 89 -5.14 -2.66 15.39
C LYS A 89 -6.61 -2.34 15.59
N LYS A 90 -7.28 -1.80 14.56
CA LYS A 90 -8.70 -1.48 14.63
C LYS A 90 -9.59 -2.73 14.59
N LEU A 91 -9.11 -3.79 13.96
CA LEU A 91 -9.81 -5.05 13.75
C LEU A 91 -8.87 -6.21 14.14
N PRO A 92 -9.43 -7.35 14.60
CA PRO A 92 -8.64 -8.54 14.90
C PRO A 92 -8.05 -9.16 13.63
N GLY A 93 -6.82 -9.65 13.73
CA GLY A 93 -6.07 -10.26 12.63
C GLY A 93 -5.68 -9.26 11.54
N ASN A 94 -5.48 -9.78 10.33
CA ASN A 94 -5.05 -9.02 9.14
C ASN A 94 -6.13 -9.05 8.03
N PRO A 95 -7.27 -8.37 8.21
CA PRO A 95 -8.39 -8.44 7.26
C PRO A 95 -8.08 -7.74 5.93
N THR A 96 -7.17 -6.77 5.91
CA THR A 96 -6.72 -6.12 4.66
C THR A 96 -5.68 -6.95 3.90
N ARG A 97 -5.23 -8.07 4.48
CA ARG A 97 -4.18 -8.93 3.91
C ARG A 97 -2.97 -8.12 3.51
N SER A 98 -2.52 -7.22 4.41
CA SER A 98 -1.38 -6.35 4.19
C SER A 98 -0.14 -6.94 4.84
N TYR A 99 0.96 -6.90 4.10
CA TYR A 99 2.21 -7.56 4.46
C TYR A 99 3.37 -6.62 4.21
N ARG A 100 4.52 -6.98 4.76
CA ARG A 100 5.79 -6.30 4.51
C ARG A 100 6.92 -7.30 4.37
N THR A 101 7.96 -6.91 3.63
CA THR A 101 9.18 -7.72 3.45
C THR A 101 10.43 -6.87 3.49
N ARG A 102 11.52 -7.41 4.05
CA ARG A 102 12.87 -6.80 4.01
C ARG A 102 13.65 -7.16 2.75
N GLU A 103 13.10 -8.00 1.90
CA GLU A 103 13.73 -8.44 0.67
C GLU A 103 13.09 -7.73 -0.53
N PRO A 104 13.77 -7.68 -1.69
CA PRO A 104 13.21 -7.05 -2.87
C PRO A 104 11.92 -7.75 -3.33
N VAL A 105 11.07 -7.00 -4.03
CA VAL A 105 9.94 -7.55 -4.78
C VAL A 105 10.16 -7.31 -6.28
N ARG A 106 9.79 -8.28 -7.11
CA ARG A 106 9.84 -8.15 -8.57
C ARG A 106 8.50 -7.66 -9.10
N ILE A 107 8.52 -6.68 -9.98
CA ILE A 107 7.32 -6.25 -10.71
C ILE A 107 7.03 -7.26 -11.83
N VAL A 108 5.86 -7.88 -11.80
CA VAL A 108 5.46 -8.90 -12.79
C VAL A 108 4.24 -8.49 -13.63
N GLY A 109 3.57 -7.39 -13.26
CA GLY A 109 2.47 -6.82 -14.02
C GLY A 109 1.98 -5.49 -13.43
N GLU A 110 1.05 -4.83 -14.12
CA GLU A 110 0.34 -3.63 -13.65
C GLU A 110 -1.17 -3.88 -13.76
N ILE A 111 -1.93 -3.56 -12.71
CA ILE A 111 -3.39 -3.53 -12.77
C ILE A 111 -3.79 -2.18 -13.37
N THR A 112 -4.49 -2.21 -14.50
CA THR A 112 -4.86 -1.01 -15.27
C THR A 112 -6.34 -0.65 -15.19
N ASP A 113 -7.18 -1.57 -14.70
CA ASP A 113 -8.64 -1.52 -14.73
C ASP A 113 -9.27 -1.32 -13.33
N TRP A 114 -8.54 -0.67 -12.42
CA TRP A 114 -9.05 -0.25 -11.12
C TRP A 114 -9.56 1.20 -11.16
N VAL A 115 -10.40 1.54 -10.18
CA VAL A 115 -10.85 2.91 -9.93
C VAL A 115 -10.50 3.29 -8.51
N GLY A 116 -10.18 4.56 -8.31
CA GLY A 116 -9.87 5.10 -6.97
C GLY A 116 -11.10 5.12 -6.05
N HIS A 117 -10.84 5.45 -4.79
CA HIS A 117 -11.90 5.74 -3.84
C HIS A 117 -12.68 7.00 -4.24
N PRO A 118 -13.94 7.13 -3.82
CA PRO A 118 -14.66 8.39 -3.92
C PRO A 118 -13.84 9.55 -3.33
N PRO A 119 -13.78 10.73 -3.98
CA PRO A 119 -12.94 11.84 -3.54
C PRO A 119 -13.17 12.24 -2.08
N GLU A 120 -14.41 12.18 -1.60
CA GLU A 120 -14.77 12.45 -0.21
C GLU A 120 -14.20 11.43 0.78
N GLN A 121 -14.07 10.16 0.37
CA GLN A 121 -13.48 9.10 1.19
C GLN A 121 -11.96 9.27 1.27
N LEU A 122 -11.32 9.60 0.15
CA LEU A 122 -9.89 9.91 0.11
C LEU A 122 -9.58 11.14 0.98
N GLN A 123 -10.36 12.22 0.85
CA GLN A 123 -10.16 13.42 1.66
C GLN A 123 -10.32 13.13 3.15
N ALA A 124 -11.36 12.38 3.56
CA ALA A 124 -11.56 12.01 4.95
C ALA A 124 -10.39 11.20 5.54
N MET A 125 -9.76 10.33 4.73
CA MET A 125 -8.57 9.59 5.14
C MET A 125 -7.37 10.52 5.34
N LEU A 126 -7.13 11.44 4.40
CA LEU A 126 -6.04 12.42 4.49
C LEU A 126 -6.19 13.32 5.72
N ASP A 127 -7.39 13.83 5.96
CA ASP A 127 -7.72 14.66 7.13
C ASP A 127 -7.49 13.89 8.44
N GLY A 128 -7.86 12.60 8.47
CA GLY A 128 -7.62 11.73 9.60
C GLY A 128 -6.13 11.49 9.89
N LEU A 129 -5.32 11.31 8.85
CA LEU A 129 -3.87 11.18 8.99
C LEU A 129 -3.22 12.47 9.49
N GLU A 130 -3.68 13.64 9.00
CA GLU A 130 -3.18 14.94 9.46
C GLU A 130 -3.52 15.18 10.94
N ASP A 131 -4.75 14.85 11.37
CA ASP A 131 -5.13 14.95 12.77
C ASP A 131 -4.29 14.02 13.68
N LEU A 132 -4.01 12.79 13.24
CA LEU A 132 -3.13 11.87 13.97
C LEU A 132 -1.72 12.45 14.11
N ARG A 133 -1.18 13.07 13.05
CA ARG A 133 0.14 13.75 13.10
C ARG A 133 0.12 14.92 14.09
N ARG A 134 -0.90 15.78 14.01
CA ARG A 134 -1.07 16.94 14.91
C ARG A 134 -1.13 16.53 16.38
N ARG A 135 -1.73 15.37 16.68
CA ARG A 135 -1.82 14.81 18.05
C ARG A 135 -0.59 14.00 18.47
N GLY A 136 0.40 13.79 17.60
CA GLY A 136 1.56 12.95 17.88
C GLY A 136 1.21 11.46 18.02
N LEU A 137 0.12 11.01 17.39
CA LEU A 137 -0.40 9.64 17.46
C LEU A 137 -0.16 8.82 16.18
N ALA A 138 0.42 9.44 15.14
CA ALA A 138 0.77 8.80 13.87
C ALA A 138 2.04 7.93 14.00
N VAL A 139 1.99 6.92 14.88
CA VAL A 139 3.11 5.97 15.07
C VAL A 139 3.19 5.04 13.86
N ILE A 140 4.39 4.96 13.25
CA ILE A 140 4.69 4.05 12.14
C ILE A 140 5.55 2.90 12.64
N TYR A 141 5.08 1.68 12.40
CA TYR A 141 5.83 0.45 12.64
C TYR A 141 6.48 -0.01 11.33
N ASP A 142 7.81 0.07 11.30
CA ASP A 142 8.63 -0.30 10.15
C ASP A 142 9.85 -1.09 10.59
#